data_AF-A0A947G4I8-F1
#
_entry.id   AF-A0A947G4I8-F1
#
_cell.length_a   1.000
_cell.length_b   1.000
_cell.length_c   1.000
_cell.angle_alpha   90.00
_cell.angle_beta   90.00
_cell.angle_gamma   90.00
#
_symmetry.space_group_name_H-M   'P 1'
#
loop_
_entity.id
_entity.type
_entity.pdbx_description
1 polymer ?
#
loop_
_entity_poly.entity_id
_entity_poly.type
_entity_poly.pdbx_seq_one_letter_code
_entity_poly.pdbx_strand_id
1 'polypeptide(L)'
;MISPDVRKIDLHTHILPESWPDLRAKYGYGGWVNLDHHKPCCARMMIDGRAFREIASNAWDPGVRLSECDETGVDVQVLSTVPVMFGYWAKPADTLDLSRHLNDHIAGIVRDHPSRFVGLGTLPMQSPDAAIRELERLMGDLGLAGVEIGTHVNDWNLDAPELFAVFEACAELGAAVFVHPWDMMGKERMPKYWLPWLVGMPAESALAICSMIFGGVFERLPRLRVAFAHGGGSFPFTLGRVRHGFRVRPDLCAVDNDVDPGAYLDRFYVDSLVHDADAMRYLLGLFGPERIALGSDYPFPLGEHRPGALIESMDDLTTATRERLLAGTALEFLDLAGTTPTPISNRGSKPASRTDA
;
A
#
# COMPACT_ATOMS: atom_id res chain seq x y z
N MET A 1 14.65 5.79 12.76
CA MET A 1 15.46 5.35 11.60
C MET A 1 15.52 3.84 11.67
N ILE A 2 15.17 3.17 10.59
CA ILE A 2 15.11 1.70 10.53
C ILE A 2 16.53 1.12 10.61
N SER A 3 16.68 0.03 11.36
CA SER A 3 17.96 -0.66 11.52
C SER A 3 18.41 -1.30 10.19
N PRO A 4 19.72 -1.30 9.86
CA PRO A 4 20.23 -2.06 8.72
C PRO A 4 20.04 -3.57 8.86
N ASP A 5 19.75 -4.07 10.07
CA ASP A 5 19.54 -5.48 10.34
C ASP A 5 18.10 -5.95 10.11
N VAL A 6 17.18 -5.07 9.66
CA VAL A 6 15.78 -5.46 9.40
C VAL A 6 15.69 -6.55 8.35
N ARG A 7 15.03 -7.64 8.73
CA ARG A 7 14.87 -8.86 7.92
C ARG A 7 13.43 -9.09 7.47
N LYS A 8 12.45 -8.52 8.17
CA LYS A 8 11.02 -8.67 7.85
C LYS A 8 10.23 -7.37 8.04
N ILE A 9 9.73 -6.82 6.94
CA ILE A 9 8.86 -5.64 6.89
C ILE A 9 7.50 -6.07 6.34
N ASP A 10 6.45 -5.83 7.12
CA ASP A 10 5.08 -6.01 6.68
C ASP A 10 4.56 -4.69 6.09
N LEU A 11 4.48 -4.61 4.76
CA LEU A 11 4.12 -3.41 4.01
C LEU A 11 2.62 -3.07 4.09
N HIS A 12 1.77 -4.05 4.44
CA HIS A 12 0.33 -3.92 4.32
C HIS A 12 -0.35 -4.23 5.65
N THR A 13 -0.50 -3.20 6.48
CA THR A 13 -1.18 -3.30 7.77
C THR A 13 -2.02 -2.06 8.06
N HIS A 14 -3.12 -2.24 8.79
CA HIS A 14 -4.07 -1.17 9.08
C HIS A 14 -4.19 -0.88 10.57
N ILE A 15 -4.33 0.39 10.93
CA ILE A 15 -4.51 0.86 12.30
C ILE A 15 -5.57 1.98 12.37
N LEU A 16 -6.23 2.08 13.53
CA LEU A 16 -7.22 3.10 13.85
C LEU A 16 -6.86 3.77 15.19
N PRO A 17 -7.25 5.03 15.40
CA PRO A 17 -7.30 5.58 16.75
C PRO A 17 -8.27 4.75 17.61
N GLU A 18 -7.96 4.57 18.89
CA GLU A 18 -8.86 3.86 19.81
C GLU A 18 -10.24 4.55 19.92
N SER A 19 -10.26 5.88 19.80
CA SER A 19 -11.49 6.66 19.77
C SER A 19 -11.31 7.93 18.93
N TRP A 20 -12.43 8.44 18.42
CA TRP A 20 -12.52 9.73 17.76
C TRP A 20 -13.89 10.36 18.05
N PRO A 21 -14.07 11.68 17.85
CA PRO A 21 -15.35 12.34 18.08
C PRO A 21 -16.48 11.73 17.25
N ASP A 22 -17.74 11.89 17.69
CA ASP A 22 -18.90 11.57 16.86
C ASP A 22 -18.89 12.45 15.60
N LEU A 23 -18.44 11.87 14.49
CA LEU A 23 -18.28 12.56 13.22
C LEU A 23 -19.62 12.98 12.62
N ARG A 24 -20.69 12.23 12.89
CA ARG A 24 -22.06 12.62 12.48
C ARG A 24 -22.49 13.89 13.20
N ALA A 25 -22.26 13.96 14.51
CA ALA A 25 -22.54 15.17 15.28
C ALA A 25 -21.62 16.34 14.89
N LYS A 26 -20.32 16.07 14.65
CA LYS A 26 -19.31 17.08 14.29
C LYS A 26 -19.59 17.72 12.93
N TYR A 27 -19.87 16.92 11.89
CA TYR A 27 -20.03 17.41 10.52
C TYR A 27 -21.50 17.64 10.11
N GLY A 28 -22.46 17.13 10.90
CA GLY A 28 -23.89 17.37 10.71
C GLY A 28 -24.60 16.42 9.73
N TYR A 29 -23.97 15.31 9.31
CA TYR A 29 -24.55 14.29 8.42
C TYR A 29 -23.99 12.89 8.69
N GLY A 30 -24.73 11.85 8.30
CA GLY A 30 -24.38 10.44 8.54
C GLY A 30 -23.40 9.85 7.52
N GLY A 31 -23.19 8.53 7.59
CA GLY A 31 -22.29 7.76 6.71
C GLY A 31 -20.88 7.53 7.26
N TRP A 32 -20.54 8.16 8.39
CA TRP A 32 -19.23 8.03 9.04
C TRP A 32 -19.15 6.79 9.92
N VAL A 33 -17.93 6.28 10.09
CA VAL A 33 -17.64 5.19 11.03
C VAL A 33 -17.51 5.74 12.44
N ASN A 34 -18.03 5.01 13.42
CA ASN A 34 -17.70 5.15 14.84
C ASN A 34 -17.35 3.79 15.46
N LEU A 35 -16.66 3.80 16.61
CA LEU A 35 -16.32 2.58 17.35
C LEU A 35 -17.24 2.39 18.55
N ASP A 36 -17.85 1.20 18.64
CA ASP A 36 -18.59 0.72 19.79
C ASP A 36 -17.74 -0.31 20.57
N HIS A 37 -17.08 0.16 21.62
CA HIS A 37 -16.26 -0.64 22.55
C HIS A 37 -17.15 -1.47 23.49
N HIS A 38 -17.80 -2.48 22.92
CA HIS A 38 -18.84 -3.28 23.58
C HIS A 38 -18.32 -4.33 24.56
N LYS A 39 -17.01 -4.67 24.54
CA LYS A 39 -16.35 -5.59 25.49
C LYS A 39 -14.85 -5.27 25.59
N PRO A 40 -14.15 -5.70 26.67
CA PRO A 40 -12.71 -5.43 26.81
C PRO A 40 -11.91 -5.86 25.59
N CYS A 41 -11.01 -4.99 25.14
CA CYS A 41 -10.13 -5.21 23.99
C CYS A 41 -10.84 -5.48 22.65
N CYS A 42 -12.12 -5.13 22.50
CA CYS A 42 -12.86 -5.33 21.26
C CYS A 42 -13.83 -4.18 20.98
N ALA A 43 -13.92 -3.81 19.71
CA ALA A 43 -14.83 -2.78 19.24
C ALA A 43 -15.59 -3.26 17.99
N ARG A 44 -16.78 -2.70 17.77
CA ARG A 44 -17.46 -2.80 16.49
C ARG A 44 -17.29 -1.49 15.75
N MET A 45 -16.85 -1.57 14.50
CA MET A 45 -16.96 -0.48 13.54
C MET A 45 -18.43 -0.38 13.13
N MET A 46 -19.04 0.75 13.41
CA MET A 46 -20.46 1.03 13.20
C MET A 46 -20.60 2.12 12.14
N ILE A 47 -21.57 1.96 11.22
CA ILE A 47 -21.93 2.97 10.22
C ILE A 47 -23.44 3.18 10.30
N ASP A 48 -23.87 4.40 10.65
CA ASP A 48 -25.27 4.76 10.82
C ASP A 48 -26.08 3.72 11.64
N GLY A 49 -25.47 3.22 12.72
CA GLY A 49 -26.08 2.26 13.65
C GLY A 49 -26.03 0.80 13.20
N ARG A 50 -25.42 0.48 12.05
CA ARG A 50 -25.21 -0.90 11.58
C ARG A 50 -23.78 -1.34 11.83
N ALA A 51 -23.60 -2.55 12.34
CA ALA A 51 -22.27 -3.14 12.49
C ALA A 51 -21.69 -3.45 11.11
N PHE A 52 -20.53 -2.88 10.83
CA PHE A 52 -19.76 -3.12 9.61
C PHE A 52 -18.71 -4.21 9.80
N ARG A 53 -17.93 -4.13 10.88
CA ARG A 53 -16.84 -5.07 11.20
C ARG A 53 -16.60 -5.11 12.71
N GLU A 54 -16.26 -6.28 13.24
CA GLU A 54 -15.72 -6.40 14.62
C GLU A 54 -14.20 -6.43 14.55
N ILE A 55 -13.55 -5.70 15.46
CA ILE A 55 -12.10 -5.55 15.55
C ILE A 55 -11.65 -5.77 17.00
N ALA A 56 -10.41 -6.23 17.17
CA ALA A 56 -9.77 -6.41 18.46
C ALA A 56 -8.74 -5.30 18.72
N SER A 57 -8.21 -5.24 19.94
CA SER A 57 -7.30 -4.17 20.38
C SER A 57 -6.05 -4.02 19.52
N ASN A 58 -5.61 -5.07 18.83
CA ASN A 58 -4.51 -4.98 17.89
C ASN A 58 -4.79 -4.05 16.67
N ALA A 59 -6.04 -3.64 16.45
CA ALA A 59 -6.40 -2.61 15.48
C ALA A 59 -6.15 -1.17 15.95
N TRP A 60 -5.82 -0.92 17.23
CA TRP A 60 -5.56 0.44 17.75
C TRP A 60 -4.44 0.53 18.80
N ASP A 61 -4.15 -0.54 19.54
CA ASP A 61 -3.16 -0.56 20.61
C ASP A 61 -1.76 -0.93 20.04
N PRO A 62 -0.79 0.01 19.99
CA PRO A 62 0.55 -0.27 19.49
C PRO A 62 1.31 -1.25 20.37
N GLY A 63 1.05 -1.31 21.68
CA GLY A 63 1.70 -2.26 22.58
C GLY A 63 1.32 -3.71 22.28
N VAL A 64 0.03 -3.94 22.02
CA VAL A 64 -0.45 -5.26 21.55
C VAL A 64 0.18 -5.62 20.21
N ARG A 65 0.21 -4.69 19.25
CA ARG A 65 0.85 -4.94 17.93
C ARG A 65 2.31 -5.29 18.05
N LEU A 66 3.07 -4.60 18.91
CA LEU A 66 4.49 -4.89 19.14
C LEU A 66 4.70 -6.30 19.69
N SER A 67 3.88 -6.73 20.65
CA SER A 67 3.93 -8.11 21.17
C SER A 67 3.66 -9.14 20.07
N GLU A 68 2.63 -8.91 19.24
CA GLU A 68 2.29 -9.82 18.14
C GLU A 68 3.37 -9.82 17.02
N CYS A 69 4.01 -8.68 16.78
CA CYS A 69 5.17 -8.58 15.88
C CYS A 69 6.35 -9.40 16.41
N ASP A 70 6.64 -9.32 17.72
CA ASP A 70 7.71 -10.09 18.36
C ASP A 70 7.43 -11.61 18.30
N GLU A 71 6.18 -12.02 18.43
CA GLU A 71 5.75 -13.42 18.30
C GLU A 71 5.86 -13.97 16.86
N THR A 72 5.65 -13.11 15.86
CA THR A 72 5.65 -13.49 14.43
C THR A 72 6.99 -13.19 13.73
N GLY A 73 7.92 -12.55 14.41
CA GLY A 73 9.22 -12.14 13.88
C GLY A 73 9.14 -11.03 12.84
N VAL A 74 8.11 -10.18 12.92
CA VAL A 74 8.00 -8.96 12.10
C VAL A 74 8.81 -7.84 12.78
N ASP A 75 9.83 -7.34 12.09
CA ASP A 75 10.67 -6.28 12.63
C ASP A 75 9.96 -4.93 12.54
N VAL A 76 9.32 -4.66 11.40
CA VAL A 76 8.67 -3.39 11.10
C VAL A 76 7.30 -3.62 10.45
N GLN A 77 6.28 -2.91 10.92
CA GLN A 77 5.01 -2.78 10.20
C GLN A 77 4.92 -1.39 9.54
N VAL A 78 4.35 -1.35 8.34
CA VAL A 78 3.94 -0.11 7.69
C VAL A 78 2.46 0.10 8.02
N LEU A 79 2.17 1.19 8.72
CA LEU A 79 0.86 1.55 9.24
C LEU A 79 0.14 2.45 8.24
N SER A 80 -1.08 2.07 7.87
CA SER A 80 -2.04 2.93 7.19
C SER A 80 -3.39 2.89 7.89
N THR A 81 -4.34 3.75 7.49
CA THR A 81 -5.69 3.69 8.06
C THR A 81 -6.50 2.54 7.44
N VAL A 82 -7.69 2.27 7.96
CA VAL A 82 -8.58 1.28 7.34
C VAL A 82 -9.30 1.93 6.16
N PRO A 83 -9.40 1.31 4.98
CA PRO A 83 -9.95 1.94 3.77
C PRO A 83 -11.37 2.54 3.90
N VAL A 84 -12.21 1.98 4.78
CA VAL A 84 -13.54 2.55 5.10
C VAL A 84 -13.47 3.98 5.65
N MET A 85 -12.30 4.41 6.14
CA MET A 85 -12.04 5.74 6.68
C MET A 85 -11.61 6.76 5.61
N PHE A 86 -11.41 6.38 4.34
CA PHE A 86 -10.98 7.30 3.28
C PHE A 86 -11.93 8.49 3.09
N GLY A 87 -13.25 8.28 3.21
CA GLY A 87 -14.22 9.36 3.23
C GLY A 87 -14.33 10.20 1.95
N TYR A 88 -13.96 9.66 0.78
CA TYR A 88 -13.98 10.41 -0.49
C TYR A 88 -15.37 10.89 -0.93
N TRP A 89 -16.43 10.24 -0.44
CA TRP A 89 -17.84 10.61 -0.67
C TRP A 89 -18.28 11.87 0.09
N ALA A 90 -17.53 12.27 1.12
CA ALA A 90 -17.89 13.36 2.01
C ALA A 90 -17.40 14.73 1.48
N LYS A 91 -17.79 15.81 2.17
CA LYS A 91 -17.32 17.15 1.82
C LYS A 91 -15.80 17.23 1.99
N PRO A 92 -15.06 17.86 1.05
CA PRO A 92 -13.60 17.92 1.10
C PRO A 92 -13.02 18.43 2.42
N ALA A 93 -13.62 19.45 3.02
CA ALA A 93 -13.15 20.02 4.28
C ALA A 93 -13.29 19.05 5.47
N ASP A 94 -14.36 18.25 5.48
CA ASP A 94 -14.61 17.27 6.54
C ASP A 94 -13.69 16.05 6.37
N THR A 95 -13.48 15.60 5.13
CA THR A 95 -12.50 14.55 4.82
C THR A 95 -11.07 14.99 5.15
N LEU A 96 -10.70 16.25 4.91
CA LEU A 96 -9.39 16.78 5.30
C LEU A 96 -9.22 16.80 6.83
N ASP A 97 -10.23 17.25 7.57
CA ASP A 97 -10.21 17.24 9.04
C ASP A 97 -10.09 15.81 9.60
N LEU A 98 -10.82 14.84 9.05
CA LEU A 98 -10.66 13.43 9.40
C LEU A 98 -9.27 12.90 9.03
N SER A 99 -8.79 13.20 7.81
CA SER A 99 -7.48 12.74 7.33
C SER A 99 -6.38 13.21 8.27
N ARG A 100 -6.41 14.49 8.68
CA ARG A 100 -5.45 15.03 9.65
C ARG A 100 -5.49 14.30 10.99
N HIS A 101 -6.68 14.02 11.51
CA HIS A 101 -6.82 13.29 12.76
C HIS A 101 -6.21 11.88 12.68
N LEU A 102 -6.45 11.15 11.58
CA LEU A 102 -5.89 9.81 11.35
C LEU A 102 -4.37 9.85 11.13
N ASN A 103 -3.90 10.84 10.37
CA ASN A 103 -2.49 11.04 10.06
C ASN A 103 -1.68 11.41 11.32
N ASP A 104 -2.20 12.30 12.16
CA ASP A 104 -1.56 12.68 13.42
C ASP A 104 -1.48 11.51 14.39
N HIS A 105 -2.48 10.62 14.39
CA HIS A 105 -2.45 9.38 15.15
C HIS A 105 -1.35 8.43 14.66
N ILE A 106 -1.28 8.16 13.36
CA ILE A 106 -0.23 7.31 12.77
C ILE A 106 1.16 7.89 13.03
N ALA A 107 1.35 9.19 12.76
CA ALA A 107 2.61 9.88 13.01
C ALA A 107 3.01 9.86 14.49
N GLY A 108 2.02 9.92 15.40
CA GLY A 108 2.23 9.75 16.84
C GLY A 108 2.86 8.40 17.17
N ILE A 109 2.28 7.31 16.69
CA ILE A 109 2.78 5.95 16.92
C ILE A 109 4.17 5.75 16.31
N VAL A 110 4.38 6.24 15.08
CA VAL A 110 5.69 6.16 14.41
C VAL A 110 6.76 6.90 15.20
N ARG A 111 6.46 8.11 15.71
CA ARG A 111 7.40 8.89 16.54
C ARG A 111 7.73 8.18 17.85
N ASP A 112 6.76 7.51 18.46
CA ASP A 112 6.94 6.83 19.73
C ASP A 112 7.69 5.49 19.56
N HIS A 113 7.62 4.85 18.38
CA HIS A 113 8.31 3.60 18.05
C HIS A 113 8.97 3.60 16.64
N PRO A 114 9.94 4.50 16.37
CA PRO A 114 10.44 4.80 15.02
C PRO A 114 11.40 3.76 14.43
N SER A 115 11.65 2.66 15.14
CA SER A 115 12.37 1.49 14.67
C SER A 115 11.45 0.30 14.37
N ARG A 116 10.16 0.40 14.73
CA ARG A 116 9.15 -0.68 14.60
C ARG A 116 8.01 -0.31 13.67
N PHE A 117 7.77 0.98 13.43
CA PHE A 117 6.72 1.44 12.55
C PHE A 117 7.18 2.47 11.53
N VAL A 118 6.60 2.39 10.35
CA VAL A 118 6.58 3.41 9.30
C VAL A 118 5.13 3.79 9.06
N GLY A 119 4.85 5.04 8.70
CA GLY A 119 3.48 5.48 8.43
C GLY A 119 3.26 5.84 6.97
N LEU A 120 2.08 5.47 6.46
CA LEU A 120 1.47 5.98 5.24
C LEU A 120 0.21 6.76 5.64
N GLY A 121 0.13 8.02 5.26
CA GLY A 121 -1.04 8.86 5.55
C GLY A 121 -2.20 8.63 4.58
N THR A 122 -3.37 9.16 4.92
CA THR A 122 -4.52 9.26 4.01
C THR A 122 -4.73 10.70 3.56
N LEU A 123 -5.36 10.90 2.40
CA LEU A 123 -5.57 12.20 1.75
C LEU A 123 -7.05 12.42 1.40
N PRO A 124 -7.56 13.67 1.41
CA PRO A 124 -8.88 14.02 0.86
C PRO A 124 -8.84 14.07 -0.68
N MET A 125 -8.70 12.90 -1.33
CA MET A 125 -8.42 12.77 -2.77
C MET A 125 -9.47 13.41 -3.69
N GLN A 126 -10.70 13.59 -3.22
CA GLN A 126 -11.76 14.26 -3.99
C GLN A 126 -11.54 15.78 -4.13
N SER A 127 -10.49 16.33 -3.48
CA SER A 127 -10.03 17.70 -3.65
C SER A 127 -8.50 17.71 -3.83
N PRO A 128 -8.00 17.68 -5.08
CA PRO A 128 -6.57 17.62 -5.38
C PRO A 128 -5.73 18.67 -4.64
N ASP A 129 -6.19 19.94 -4.60
CA ASP A 129 -5.49 21.00 -3.86
C ASP A 129 -5.39 20.75 -2.35
N ALA A 130 -6.42 20.15 -1.75
CA ALA A 130 -6.39 19.78 -0.34
C ALA A 130 -5.51 18.55 -0.10
N ALA A 131 -5.55 17.58 -1.02
CA ALA A 131 -4.73 16.39 -0.98
C ALA A 131 -3.23 16.74 -1.08
N ILE A 132 -2.83 17.61 -2.00
CA ILE A 132 -1.43 18.04 -2.16
C ILE A 132 -0.94 18.77 -0.90
N ARG A 133 -1.71 19.70 -0.34
CA ARG A 133 -1.31 20.40 0.90
C ARG A 133 -1.19 19.48 2.11
N GLU A 134 -2.07 18.48 2.22
CA GLU A 134 -1.94 17.49 3.28
C GLU A 134 -0.74 16.57 3.03
N LEU A 135 -0.48 16.17 1.78
CA LEU A 135 0.72 15.41 1.40
C LEU A 135 2.01 16.15 1.77
N GLU A 136 2.12 17.45 1.47
CA GLU A 136 3.25 18.29 1.88
C GLU A 136 3.46 18.24 3.41
N ARG A 137 2.37 18.32 4.19
CA ARG A 137 2.42 18.19 5.66
C ARG A 137 2.87 16.80 6.11
N LEU A 138 2.38 15.74 5.47
CA LEU A 138 2.73 14.36 5.81
C LEU A 138 4.23 14.10 5.61
N MET A 139 4.76 14.53 4.46
CA MET A 139 6.16 14.30 4.10
C MET A 139 7.11 15.26 4.84
N GLY A 140 6.72 16.53 5.02
CA GLY A 140 7.56 17.55 5.63
C GLY A 140 7.47 17.58 7.16
N ASP A 141 6.27 17.79 7.70
CA ASP A 141 6.09 18.05 9.14
C ASP A 141 6.01 16.75 9.96
N LEU A 142 5.37 15.71 9.40
CA LEU A 142 5.14 14.44 10.10
C LEU A 142 6.20 13.36 9.79
N GLY A 143 6.97 13.53 8.72
CA GLY A 143 8.01 12.58 8.32
C GLY A 143 7.46 11.18 7.98
N LEU A 144 6.24 11.10 7.47
CA LEU A 144 5.69 9.84 6.96
C LEU A 144 6.38 9.45 5.64
N ALA A 145 6.35 8.17 5.29
CA ALA A 145 7.03 7.66 4.08
C ALA A 145 6.20 7.82 2.80
N GLY A 146 4.92 8.16 2.94
CA GLY A 146 4.02 8.27 1.82
C GLY A 146 2.55 8.21 2.24
N VAL A 147 1.72 7.68 1.35
CA VAL A 147 0.27 7.64 1.49
C VAL A 147 -0.34 6.31 1.08
N GLU A 148 -1.47 5.98 1.68
CA GLU A 148 -2.41 4.97 1.19
C GLU A 148 -3.64 5.67 0.59
N ILE A 149 -4.05 5.22 -0.61
CA ILE A 149 -5.22 5.74 -1.33
C ILE A 149 -6.12 4.59 -1.82
N GLY A 150 -7.37 4.92 -2.14
CA GLY A 150 -8.29 3.99 -2.80
C GLY A 150 -7.91 3.67 -4.25
N THR A 151 -8.47 2.59 -4.80
CA THR A 151 -8.38 2.22 -6.24
C THR A 151 -9.08 3.21 -7.18
N HIS A 152 -9.95 4.05 -6.63
CA HIS A 152 -10.64 5.14 -7.32
C HIS A 152 -11.10 6.21 -6.31
N VAL A 153 -11.57 7.33 -6.82
CA VAL A 153 -12.08 8.47 -6.06
C VAL A 153 -13.45 8.86 -6.59
N ASN A 154 -14.51 8.31 -5.99
CA ASN A 154 -15.88 8.44 -6.49
C ASN A 154 -15.99 7.97 -7.97
N ASP A 155 -16.28 8.86 -8.91
CA ASP A 155 -16.37 8.50 -10.33
C ASP A 155 -15.01 8.55 -11.06
N TRP A 156 -13.94 8.92 -10.36
CA TRP A 156 -12.60 9.06 -10.95
C TRP A 156 -11.77 7.79 -10.75
N ASN A 157 -11.41 7.14 -11.85
CA ASN A 157 -10.31 6.18 -11.87
C ASN A 157 -8.97 6.89 -11.70
N LEU A 158 -7.90 6.14 -11.44
CA LEU A 158 -6.58 6.72 -11.16
C LEU A 158 -5.88 7.36 -12.38
N ASP A 159 -6.47 7.29 -13.57
CA ASP A 159 -6.04 8.05 -14.75
C ASP A 159 -6.71 9.42 -14.89
N ALA A 160 -7.70 9.73 -14.03
CA ALA A 160 -8.44 10.97 -14.11
C ALA A 160 -7.49 12.19 -14.09
N PRO A 161 -7.62 13.15 -15.04
CA PRO A 161 -6.76 14.33 -15.10
C PRO A 161 -6.70 15.12 -13.79
N GLU A 162 -7.79 15.12 -13.03
CA GLU A 162 -7.91 15.75 -11.71
C GLU A 162 -6.90 15.20 -10.69
N LEU A 163 -6.57 13.91 -10.77
CA LEU A 163 -5.66 13.24 -9.84
C LEU A 163 -4.19 13.36 -10.25
N PHE A 164 -3.89 13.75 -11.50
CA PHE A 164 -2.53 13.77 -12.02
C PHE A 164 -1.60 14.68 -11.19
N ALA A 165 -2.08 15.87 -10.78
CA ALA A 165 -1.30 16.79 -9.96
C ALA A 165 -0.96 16.23 -8.57
N VAL A 166 -1.82 15.35 -8.02
CA VAL A 166 -1.52 14.67 -6.75
C VAL A 166 -0.39 13.66 -6.94
N PHE A 167 -0.44 12.86 -8.02
CA PHE A 167 0.64 11.92 -8.35
C PHE A 167 1.96 12.62 -8.67
N GLU A 168 1.91 13.77 -9.37
CA GLU A 168 3.09 14.60 -9.61
C GLU A 168 3.71 15.06 -8.29
N ALA A 169 2.90 15.59 -7.37
CA ALA A 169 3.36 15.97 -6.03
C ALA A 169 3.95 14.78 -5.25
N CYS A 170 3.34 13.59 -5.33
CA CYS A 170 3.90 12.37 -4.73
C CYS A 170 5.29 12.06 -5.30
N ALA A 171 5.46 12.13 -6.62
CA ALA A 171 6.74 11.86 -7.26
C ALA A 171 7.81 12.92 -6.91
N GLU A 172 7.43 14.19 -6.77
CA GLU A 172 8.33 15.29 -6.40
C GLU A 172 8.78 15.22 -4.94
N LEU A 173 7.85 14.90 -4.02
CA LEU A 173 8.12 14.77 -2.59
C LEU A 173 8.74 13.42 -2.22
N GLY A 174 8.86 12.50 -3.19
CA GLY A 174 9.33 11.14 -2.95
C GLY A 174 8.36 10.32 -2.10
N ALA A 175 7.06 10.63 -2.12
CA ALA A 175 6.06 9.86 -1.38
C ALA A 175 5.82 8.50 -2.04
N ALA A 176 5.86 7.43 -1.24
CA ALA A 176 5.39 6.12 -1.65
C ALA A 176 3.85 6.10 -1.70
N VAL A 177 3.25 5.48 -2.72
CA VAL A 177 1.78 5.41 -2.87
C VAL A 177 1.34 3.95 -2.80
N PHE A 178 0.67 3.57 -1.72
CA PHE A 178 0.03 2.25 -1.59
C PHE A 178 -1.43 2.35 -2.03
N VAL A 179 -1.84 1.59 -3.02
CA VAL A 179 -3.21 1.59 -3.57
C VAL A 179 -3.95 0.40 -3.02
N HIS A 180 -4.98 0.69 -2.21
CA HIS A 180 -5.82 -0.32 -1.58
C HIS A 180 -7.22 -0.35 -2.23
N PRO A 181 -7.75 -1.53 -2.61
CA PRO A 181 -9.10 -1.62 -3.16
C PRO A 181 -10.15 -1.26 -2.12
N TRP A 182 -11.04 -0.35 -2.48
CA TRP A 182 -12.18 0.03 -1.66
C TRP A 182 -13.35 0.42 -2.55
N ASP A 183 -14.56 0.47 -1.98
CA ASP A 183 -15.78 0.88 -2.69
C ASP A 183 -16.06 0.09 -3.99
N MET A 184 -15.94 -1.23 -3.88
CA MET A 184 -15.84 -2.16 -5.01
C MET A 184 -16.99 -2.08 -6.02
N MET A 185 -16.64 -2.15 -7.31
CA MET A 185 -17.59 -2.19 -8.42
C MET A 185 -18.62 -3.31 -8.29
N GLY A 186 -19.87 -2.99 -8.61
CA GLY A 186 -20.97 -3.96 -8.65
C GLY A 186 -21.26 -4.61 -7.29
N LYS A 187 -20.86 -3.99 -6.18
CA LYS A 187 -21.10 -4.46 -4.80
C LYS A 187 -22.56 -4.81 -4.53
N GLU A 188 -23.52 -4.12 -5.17
CA GLU A 188 -24.96 -4.38 -5.06
C GLU A 188 -25.33 -5.78 -5.55
N ARG A 189 -24.54 -6.35 -6.47
CA ARG A 189 -24.71 -7.71 -7.01
C ARG A 189 -24.02 -8.77 -6.14
N MET A 190 -23.26 -8.36 -5.12
CA MET A 190 -22.44 -9.21 -4.27
C MET A 190 -22.89 -9.19 -2.78
N PRO A 191 -24.19 -9.33 -2.44
CA PRO A 191 -24.64 -9.19 -1.05
C PRO A 191 -24.30 -10.39 -0.15
N LYS A 192 -23.79 -11.49 -0.70
CA LYS A 192 -23.57 -12.77 0.01
C LYS A 192 -22.15 -13.29 -0.20
N TYR A 193 -21.77 -14.26 0.63
CA TYR A 193 -20.53 -15.05 0.53
C TYR A 193 -19.25 -14.22 0.54
N TRP A 194 -19.30 -13.02 1.13
CA TRP A 194 -18.17 -12.11 1.21
C TRP A 194 -17.58 -11.70 -0.15
N LEU A 195 -18.35 -11.87 -1.22
CA LEU A 195 -17.92 -11.61 -2.61
C LEU A 195 -17.39 -10.19 -2.87
N PRO A 196 -17.79 -9.11 -2.17
CA PRO A 196 -17.16 -7.81 -2.38
C PRO A 196 -15.66 -7.83 -2.06
N TRP A 197 -15.22 -8.66 -1.11
CA TRP A 197 -13.80 -8.85 -0.79
C TRP A 197 -13.16 -9.90 -1.69
N LEU A 198 -13.83 -11.04 -1.90
CA LEU A 198 -13.23 -12.18 -2.63
C LEU A 198 -13.17 -11.99 -4.16
N VAL A 199 -14.01 -11.12 -4.71
CA VAL A 199 -14.10 -10.86 -6.16
C VAL A 199 -14.00 -9.37 -6.46
N GLY A 200 -14.73 -8.55 -5.70
CA GLY A 200 -14.74 -7.10 -5.92
C GLY A 200 -13.36 -6.46 -5.76
N MET A 201 -12.69 -6.68 -4.62
CA MET A 201 -11.38 -6.08 -4.36
C MET A 201 -10.30 -6.49 -5.39
N PRO A 202 -10.15 -7.77 -5.78
CA PRO A 202 -9.22 -8.14 -6.85
C PRO A 202 -9.55 -7.54 -8.23
N ALA A 203 -10.83 -7.30 -8.52
CA ALA A 203 -11.26 -6.65 -9.76
C ALA A 203 -10.95 -5.14 -9.73
N GLU A 204 -11.18 -4.47 -8.60
CA GLU A 204 -10.83 -3.06 -8.37
C GLU A 204 -9.33 -2.79 -8.55
N SER A 205 -8.46 -3.59 -7.93
CA SER A 205 -7.01 -3.43 -8.12
C SER A 205 -6.62 -3.57 -9.59
N ALA A 206 -7.24 -4.51 -10.31
CA ALA A 206 -6.94 -4.71 -11.72
C ALA A 206 -7.40 -3.55 -12.60
N LEU A 207 -8.56 -2.96 -12.30
CA LEU A 207 -9.02 -1.74 -12.95
C LEU A 207 -8.04 -0.60 -12.68
N ALA A 208 -7.68 -0.34 -11.41
CA ALA A 208 -6.77 0.72 -11.03
C ALA A 208 -5.40 0.63 -11.75
N ILE A 209 -4.80 -0.57 -11.80
CA ILE A 209 -3.55 -0.81 -12.54
C ILE A 209 -3.74 -0.49 -14.03
N CYS A 210 -4.81 -1.01 -14.65
CA CYS A 210 -5.07 -0.76 -16.07
C CYS A 210 -5.30 0.73 -16.36
N SER A 211 -6.05 1.43 -15.52
CA SER A 211 -6.27 2.87 -15.61
C SER A 211 -4.95 3.62 -15.60
N MET A 212 -4.10 3.41 -14.59
CA MET A 212 -2.80 4.12 -14.50
C MET A 212 -1.88 3.83 -15.69
N ILE A 213 -1.89 2.61 -16.22
CA ILE A 213 -1.10 2.24 -17.42
C ILE A 213 -1.68 2.91 -18.67
N PHE A 214 -2.98 2.77 -18.93
CA PHE A 214 -3.61 3.24 -20.16
C PHE A 214 -3.70 4.76 -20.21
N GLY A 215 -3.91 5.40 -19.06
CA GLY A 215 -3.85 6.86 -18.91
C GLY A 215 -2.43 7.45 -18.90
N GLY A 216 -1.39 6.62 -19.03
CA GLY A 216 -0.01 7.08 -19.14
C GLY A 216 0.56 7.69 -17.86
N VAL A 217 0.03 7.36 -16.68
CA VAL A 217 0.53 7.90 -15.40
C VAL A 217 1.99 7.48 -15.18
N PHE A 218 2.29 6.19 -15.35
CA PHE A 218 3.65 5.67 -15.22
C PHE A 218 4.60 6.15 -16.32
N GLU A 219 4.07 6.49 -17.50
CA GLU A 219 4.86 7.04 -18.62
C GLU A 219 5.31 8.47 -18.30
N ARG A 220 4.38 9.28 -17.77
CA ARG A 220 4.62 10.70 -17.45
C ARG A 220 5.39 10.88 -16.14
N LEU A 221 5.24 9.95 -15.20
CA LEU A 221 5.84 10.01 -13.86
C LEU A 221 6.71 8.77 -13.58
N PRO A 222 7.85 8.58 -14.29
CA PRO A 222 8.68 7.38 -14.17
C PRO A 222 9.36 7.20 -12.81
N ARG A 223 9.35 8.24 -11.96
CA ARG A 223 9.88 8.20 -10.59
C ARG A 223 8.80 7.95 -9.52
N LEU A 224 7.52 7.95 -9.90
CA LEU A 224 6.44 7.67 -8.98
C LEU A 224 6.54 6.23 -8.49
N ARG A 225 6.44 6.02 -7.17
CA ARG A 225 6.50 4.69 -6.56
C ARG A 225 5.12 4.29 -6.11
N VAL A 226 4.53 3.32 -6.81
CA VAL A 226 3.19 2.83 -6.54
C VAL A 226 3.25 1.35 -6.20
N ALA A 227 2.57 0.94 -5.15
CA ALA A 227 2.37 -0.46 -4.77
C ALA A 227 0.87 -0.78 -4.75
N PHE A 228 0.47 -1.94 -5.24
CA PHE A 228 -0.92 -2.39 -5.21
C PHE A 228 -1.11 -3.55 -4.25
N ALA A 229 -2.17 -3.48 -3.46
CA ALA A 229 -2.53 -4.53 -2.51
C ALA A 229 -2.95 -5.85 -3.20
N HIS A 230 -2.86 -6.94 -2.45
CA HIS A 230 -3.33 -8.29 -2.79
C HIS A 230 -2.70 -8.86 -4.07
N GLY A 231 -1.38 -8.71 -4.23
CA GLY A 231 -0.66 -9.18 -5.42
C GLY A 231 -1.04 -8.45 -6.72
N GLY A 232 -1.67 -7.26 -6.63
CA GLY A 232 -2.26 -6.58 -7.79
C GLY A 232 -3.63 -7.15 -8.20
N GLY A 233 -4.28 -7.91 -7.31
CA GLY A 233 -5.60 -8.49 -7.52
C GLY A 233 -5.62 -9.46 -8.69
N SER A 234 -6.54 -9.24 -9.62
CA SER A 234 -6.71 -10.11 -10.81
C SER A 234 -5.87 -9.66 -12.02
N PHE A 235 -5.14 -8.56 -11.94
CA PHE A 235 -4.31 -8.05 -13.03
C PHE A 235 -3.25 -9.04 -13.51
N PRO A 236 -2.46 -9.69 -12.64
CA PRO A 236 -1.39 -10.58 -13.08
C PRO A 236 -1.90 -11.66 -14.03
N PHE A 237 -2.99 -12.33 -13.62
CA PHE A 237 -3.59 -13.42 -14.38
C PHE A 237 -4.28 -12.94 -15.67
N THR A 238 -4.87 -11.74 -15.66
CA THR A 238 -5.61 -11.20 -16.81
C THR A 238 -4.72 -10.41 -17.78
N LEU A 239 -3.46 -10.14 -17.46
CA LEU A 239 -2.54 -9.35 -18.28
C LEU A 239 -2.46 -9.83 -19.74
N GLY A 240 -2.46 -11.15 -19.96
CA GLY A 240 -2.45 -11.71 -21.33
C GLY A 240 -3.63 -11.21 -22.18
N ARG A 241 -4.82 -11.14 -21.58
CA ARG A 241 -6.03 -10.59 -22.21
C ARG A 241 -5.92 -9.08 -22.40
N VAL A 242 -5.45 -8.34 -21.39
CA VAL A 242 -5.26 -6.89 -21.42
C VAL A 242 -4.34 -6.50 -22.59
N ARG A 243 -3.16 -7.13 -22.69
CA ARG A 243 -2.19 -6.88 -23.76
C ARG A 243 -2.72 -7.26 -25.13
N HIS A 244 -3.44 -8.38 -25.25
CA HIS A 244 -4.07 -8.75 -26.51
C HIS A 244 -5.12 -7.71 -26.93
N GLY A 245 -5.99 -7.30 -26.02
CA GLY A 245 -7.00 -6.25 -26.22
C GLY A 245 -6.38 -4.93 -26.68
N PHE A 246 -5.33 -4.49 -26.00
CA PHE A 246 -4.57 -3.29 -26.35
C PHE A 246 -4.09 -3.30 -27.81
N ARG A 247 -3.47 -4.40 -28.24
CA ARG A 247 -2.95 -4.54 -29.62
C ARG A 247 -4.03 -4.62 -30.70
N VAL A 248 -5.17 -5.23 -30.41
CA VAL A 248 -6.23 -5.44 -31.41
C VAL A 248 -7.25 -4.31 -31.45
N ARG A 249 -7.32 -3.48 -30.40
CA ARG A 249 -8.18 -2.29 -30.31
C ARG A 249 -7.40 -1.06 -29.81
N PRO A 250 -6.31 -0.66 -30.49
CA PRO A 250 -5.57 0.55 -30.10
C PRO A 250 -6.46 1.81 -30.20
N ASP A 251 -7.47 1.80 -31.07
CA ASP A 251 -8.49 2.84 -31.17
C ASP A 251 -9.30 3.07 -29.88
N LEU A 252 -9.30 2.09 -28.97
CA LEU A 252 -9.95 2.20 -27.66
C LEU A 252 -8.94 2.25 -26.51
N CYS A 253 -7.84 1.51 -26.61
CA CYS A 253 -6.94 1.27 -25.48
C CYS A 253 -5.69 2.16 -25.49
N ALA A 254 -5.22 2.59 -26.67
CA ALA A 254 -4.00 3.38 -26.84
C ALA A 254 -4.33 4.87 -27.06
N VAL A 255 -5.45 5.35 -26.53
CA VAL A 255 -5.95 6.71 -26.77
C VAL A 255 -5.14 7.77 -26.04
N ASP A 256 -4.63 7.45 -24.85
CA ASP A 256 -3.81 8.34 -24.01
C ASP A 256 -2.35 7.86 -23.89
N ASN A 257 -2.10 6.55 -24.04
CA ASN A 257 -0.76 5.96 -23.96
C ASN A 257 -0.61 4.78 -24.95
N ASP A 258 0.35 4.88 -25.88
CA ASP A 258 0.59 3.89 -26.95
C ASP A 258 1.74 2.91 -26.63
N VAL A 259 1.90 2.55 -25.36
CA VAL A 259 2.93 1.60 -24.90
C VAL A 259 2.26 0.31 -24.42
N ASP A 260 2.78 -0.84 -24.86
CA ASP A 260 2.23 -2.16 -24.48
C ASP A 260 2.17 -2.30 -22.95
N PRO A 261 1.03 -2.69 -22.36
CA PRO A 261 0.86 -2.74 -20.92
C PRO A 261 1.88 -3.63 -20.19
N GLY A 262 2.43 -4.64 -20.86
CA GLY A 262 3.49 -5.49 -20.29
C GLY A 262 4.83 -4.79 -20.10
N ALA A 263 5.04 -3.61 -20.70
CA ALA A 263 6.27 -2.82 -20.54
C ALA A 263 6.34 -2.11 -19.17
N TYR A 264 5.26 -2.10 -18.39
CA TYR A 264 5.16 -1.40 -17.11
C TYR A 264 5.32 -2.32 -15.88
N LEU A 265 5.58 -3.61 -16.07
CA LEU A 265 5.70 -4.57 -14.96
C LEU A 265 6.85 -4.25 -13.99
N ASP A 266 7.84 -3.46 -14.42
CA ASP A 266 8.95 -2.98 -13.59
C ASP A 266 8.72 -1.57 -13.01
N ARG A 267 7.55 -0.94 -13.26
CA ARG A 267 7.22 0.45 -12.86
C ARG A 267 6.37 0.57 -11.60
N PHE A 268 5.85 -0.54 -11.08
CA PHE A 268 5.08 -0.57 -9.84
C PHE A 268 5.36 -1.85 -9.06
N TYR A 269 4.96 -1.85 -7.80
CA TYR A 269 5.13 -2.95 -6.85
C TYR A 269 3.78 -3.61 -6.56
N VAL A 270 3.81 -4.81 -6.01
CA VAL A 270 2.64 -5.47 -5.41
C VAL A 270 3.03 -6.04 -4.05
N ASP A 271 2.06 -6.21 -3.15
CA ASP A 271 2.29 -7.03 -1.96
C ASP A 271 2.29 -8.54 -2.31
N SER A 272 2.66 -9.38 -1.34
CA SER A 272 2.70 -10.83 -1.50
C SER A 272 1.41 -11.53 -1.06
N LEU A 273 0.32 -10.80 -0.80
CA LEU A 273 -0.87 -11.34 -0.15
C LEU A 273 -1.77 -12.08 -1.15
N VAL A 274 -1.35 -13.30 -1.50
CA VAL A 274 -2.05 -14.17 -2.47
C VAL A 274 -2.43 -15.54 -1.91
N HIS A 275 -2.06 -15.84 -0.67
CA HIS A 275 -2.42 -17.02 0.12
C HIS A 275 -1.99 -18.41 -0.43
N ASP A 276 -1.51 -18.50 -1.67
CA ASP A 276 -1.16 -19.75 -2.33
C ASP A 276 0.24 -19.70 -2.96
N ALA A 277 0.99 -20.80 -2.85
CA ALA A 277 2.37 -20.86 -3.29
C ALA A 277 2.51 -20.84 -4.83
N ASP A 278 1.56 -21.43 -5.57
CA ASP A 278 1.59 -21.41 -7.03
C ASP A 278 1.21 -20.04 -7.57
N ALA A 279 0.27 -19.35 -6.91
CA ALA A 279 -0.01 -17.94 -7.18
C ALA A 279 1.23 -17.08 -6.93
N MET A 280 1.94 -17.28 -5.82
CA MET A 280 3.18 -16.55 -5.53
C MET A 280 4.29 -16.84 -6.54
N ARG A 281 4.47 -18.10 -6.97
CA ARG A 281 5.41 -18.45 -8.05
C ARG A 281 5.05 -17.77 -9.37
N TYR A 282 3.75 -17.69 -9.67
CA TYR A 282 3.27 -16.99 -10.85
C TYR A 282 3.59 -15.49 -10.79
N LEU A 283 3.38 -14.83 -9.64
CA LEU A 283 3.78 -13.43 -9.44
C LEU A 283 5.30 -13.26 -9.60
N LEU A 284 6.11 -14.12 -8.98
CA LEU A 284 7.57 -14.09 -9.10
C LEU A 284 8.05 -14.20 -10.55
N GLY A 285 7.45 -15.10 -11.32
CA GLY A 285 7.77 -15.26 -12.74
C GLY A 285 7.35 -14.06 -13.60
N LEU A 286 6.32 -13.31 -13.18
CA LEU A 286 5.78 -12.17 -13.92
C LEU A 286 6.51 -10.86 -13.59
N PHE A 287 6.64 -10.54 -12.31
CA PHE A 287 7.15 -9.25 -11.83
C PHE A 287 8.63 -9.29 -11.43
N GLY A 288 9.14 -10.46 -11.06
CA GLY A 288 10.43 -10.60 -10.39
C GLY A 288 10.34 -10.24 -8.89
N PRO A 289 11.31 -10.71 -8.08
CA PRO A 289 11.30 -10.47 -6.64
C PRO A 289 11.51 -9.00 -6.26
N GLU A 290 12.07 -8.18 -7.16
CA GLU A 290 12.32 -6.75 -6.93
C GLU A 290 11.05 -5.90 -6.86
N ARG A 291 9.90 -6.47 -7.24
CA ARG A 291 8.60 -5.81 -7.34
C ARG A 291 7.53 -6.41 -6.44
N ILE A 292 7.89 -7.39 -5.63
CA ILE A 292 6.98 -8.01 -4.66
C ILE A 292 7.52 -7.79 -3.25
N ALA A 293 6.68 -7.24 -2.37
CA ALA A 293 7.01 -7.03 -0.96
C ALA A 293 6.06 -7.81 -0.06
N LEU A 294 6.53 -8.25 1.11
CA LEU A 294 5.67 -8.84 2.12
C LEU A 294 4.56 -7.86 2.52
N GLY A 295 3.31 -8.34 2.53
CA GLY A 295 2.16 -7.65 3.11
C GLY A 295 1.17 -8.68 3.64
N SER A 296 0.55 -8.41 4.80
CA SER A 296 -0.29 -9.39 5.48
C SER A 296 -1.77 -9.02 5.60
N ASP A 297 -2.17 -7.77 5.37
CA ASP A 297 -3.51 -7.23 5.71
C ASP A 297 -3.82 -7.31 7.22
N TYR A 298 -2.79 -7.28 8.05
CA TYR A 298 -2.95 -7.29 9.50
C TYR A 298 -3.72 -6.05 10.00
N PRO A 299 -4.66 -6.17 10.96
CA PRO A 299 -5.00 -7.36 11.75
C PRO A 299 -6.25 -8.12 11.25
N PHE A 300 -6.61 -7.99 9.98
CA PHE A 300 -7.89 -8.49 9.50
C PHE A 300 -7.91 -10.01 9.27
N PRO A 301 -9.08 -10.66 9.44
CA PRO A 301 -9.18 -12.11 9.42
C PRO A 301 -8.97 -12.72 8.03
N LEU A 302 -9.05 -11.93 6.96
CA LEU A 302 -8.73 -12.40 5.60
C LEU A 302 -7.23 -12.42 5.34
N GLY A 303 -6.44 -11.68 6.14
CA GLY A 303 -5.01 -11.54 6.00
C GLY A 303 -4.19 -12.80 6.33
N GLU A 304 -2.88 -12.71 6.14
CA GLU A 304 -1.93 -13.76 6.51
C GLU A 304 -1.65 -13.72 8.02
N HIS A 305 -2.23 -14.66 8.78
CA HIS A 305 -2.12 -14.68 10.25
C HIS A 305 -0.69 -14.80 10.80
N ARG A 306 0.25 -15.33 10.02
CA ARG A 306 1.68 -15.37 10.34
C ARG A 306 2.45 -14.69 9.21
N PRO A 307 2.68 -13.37 9.29
CA PRO A 307 3.28 -12.62 8.19
C PRO A 307 4.61 -13.23 7.71
N GLY A 308 4.66 -13.55 6.42
CA GLY A 308 5.79 -14.15 5.74
C GLY A 308 5.80 -15.68 5.72
N ALA A 309 4.85 -16.36 6.37
CA ALA A 309 4.84 -17.82 6.44
C ALA A 309 4.74 -18.47 5.05
N LEU A 310 3.95 -17.90 4.12
CA LEU A 310 3.88 -18.36 2.73
C LEU A 310 5.26 -18.33 2.08
N ILE A 311 5.91 -17.15 2.09
CA ILE A 311 7.26 -16.95 1.52
C ILE A 311 8.27 -17.89 2.18
N GLU A 312 8.18 -18.05 3.51
CA GLU A 312 9.10 -18.87 4.28
C GLU A 312 8.96 -20.37 4.00
N SER A 313 7.75 -20.82 3.64
CA SER A 313 7.47 -22.22 3.29
C SER A 313 7.95 -22.62 1.87
N MET A 314 8.33 -21.66 1.04
CA MET A 314 8.78 -21.92 -0.33
C MET A 314 10.27 -22.29 -0.36
N ASP A 315 10.55 -23.59 -0.23
CA ASP A 315 11.92 -24.16 -0.18
C ASP A 315 12.70 -23.98 -1.50
N ASP A 316 12.01 -23.69 -2.60
CA ASP A 316 12.59 -23.43 -3.92
C ASP A 316 13.14 -22.00 -4.09
N LEU A 317 12.87 -21.09 -3.13
CA LEU A 317 13.41 -19.73 -3.16
C LEU A 317 14.86 -19.70 -2.65
N THR A 318 15.72 -18.96 -3.35
CA THR A 318 17.05 -18.64 -2.84
C THR A 318 16.96 -17.74 -1.61
N THR A 319 17.98 -17.74 -0.76
CA THR A 319 18.06 -16.83 0.40
C THR A 319 17.93 -15.37 -0.03
N ALA A 320 18.61 -14.96 -1.11
CA ALA A 320 18.55 -13.58 -1.61
C ALA A 320 17.13 -13.20 -2.08
N THR A 321 16.44 -14.10 -2.80
CA THR A 321 15.04 -13.89 -3.20
C THR A 321 14.14 -13.74 -1.97
N ARG A 322 14.31 -14.59 -0.97
CA ARG A 322 13.52 -14.55 0.27
C ARG A 322 13.74 -13.24 1.04
N GLU A 323 14.98 -12.81 1.24
CA GLU A 323 15.31 -11.54 1.89
C GLU A 323 14.75 -10.34 1.11
N ARG A 324 14.77 -10.42 -0.23
CA ARG A 324 14.19 -9.39 -1.10
C ARG A 324 12.69 -9.24 -0.88
N LEU A 325 11.95 -10.36 -0.84
CA LEU A 325 10.51 -10.37 -0.61
C LEU A 325 10.14 -9.92 0.81
N LEU A 326 10.86 -10.42 1.82
CA LEU A 326 10.55 -10.15 3.23
C LEU A 326 10.88 -8.73 3.67
N ALA A 327 11.87 -8.06 3.08
CA ALA A 327 12.23 -6.70 3.48
C ALA A 327 12.79 -5.83 2.35
N GLY A 328 13.65 -6.37 1.49
CA GLY A 328 14.42 -5.58 0.53
C GLY A 328 13.56 -4.74 -0.42
N THR A 329 12.47 -5.30 -0.94
CA THR A 329 11.55 -4.58 -1.83
C THR A 329 10.77 -3.49 -1.09
N ALA A 330 10.34 -3.74 0.15
CA ALA A 330 9.68 -2.72 0.97
C ALA A 330 10.61 -1.54 1.28
N LEU A 331 11.89 -1.81 1.60
CA LEU A 331 12.90 -0.76 1.82
C LEU A 331 13.09 0.13 0.58
N GLU A 332 13.14 -0.46 -0.63
CA GLU A 332 13.25 0.29 -1.89
C GLU A 332 11.98 1.11 -2.16
N PHE A 333 10.81 0.50 -2.00
CA PHE A 333 9.52 1.18 -2.20
C PHE A 333 9.35 2.39 -1.27
N LEU A 334 9.80 2.30 -0.02
CA LEU A 334 9.67 3.35 1.00
C LEU A 334 10.81 4.37 1.02
N ASP A 335 11.86 4.20 0.21
CA ASP A 335 13.13 4.97 0.23
C ASP A 335 13.93 4.86 1.52
N LEU A 336 13.84 3.71 2.19
CA LEU A 336 14.48 3.51 3.49
C LEU A 336 15.83 2.80 3.38
N ALA A 337 16.32 2.56 2.15
CA ALA A 337 17.57 1.84 1.88
C ALA A 337 18.87 2.63 2.22
N GLY A 338 18.76 3.79 2.88
CA GLY A 338 19.86 4.73 3.17
C GLY A 338 20.77 4.43 4.38
N THR A 339 20.91 3.19 4.87
CA THR A 339 21.83 2.85 5.98
C THR A 339 22.56 1.50 5.86
N THR A 340 22.94 1.02 4.67
CA THR A 340 23.91 -0.10 4.56
C THR A 340 25.21 0.37 3.88
N PRO A 341 26.41 0.06 4.42
CA PRO A 341 27.66 0.58 3.89
C PRO A 341 27.92 0.08 2.48
N THR A 342 28.32 0.98 1.59
CA THR A 342 28.94 0.60 0.31
C THR A 342 30.08 -0.38 0.60
N PRO A 343 30.18 -1.54 -0.08
CA PRO A 343 31.30 -2.43 0.11
C PRO A 343 32.57 -1.66 -0.22
N ILE A 344 33.50 -1.57 0.73
CA ILE A 344 34.85 -1.09 0.47
C ILE A 344 35.41 -2.03 -0.60
N SER A 345 35.46 -1.55 -1.85
CA SER A 345 36.16 -2.27 -2.91
C SER A 345 37.62 -2.31 -2.49
N ASN A 346 38.06 -3.49 -2.07
CA ASN A 346 39.44 -3.78 -1.77
C ASN A 346 40.21 -3.74 -3.10
N ARG A 347 40.64 -2.54 -3.53
CA ARG A 347 41.58 -2.40 -4.64
C ARG A 347 42.93 -2.91 -4.13
N GLY A 348 43.14 -4.20 -4.36
CA GLY A 348 44.39 -4.89 -4.12
C GLY A 348 45.56 -4.20 -4.81
N SER A 349 46.66 -4.17 -4.08
CA SER A 349 48.01 -4.54 -4.53
C SER A 349 48.49 -3.99 -5.87
N LYS A 350 49.39 -2.99 -5.77
CA LYS A 350 50.49 -2.77 -6.72
C LYS A 350 51.22 -4.08 -7.05
N PRO A 351 51.71 -4.25 -8.28
CA PRO A 351 53.00 -4.88 -8.51
C PRO A 351 54.05 -3.80 -8.81
N ALA A 352 55.17 -3.89 -8.08
CA ALA A 352 56.40 -3.20 -8.40
C ALA A 352 57.17 -3.93 -9.52
N SER A 353 58.16 -3.21 -10.06
CA SER A 353 59.28 -3.62 -10.89
C SER A 353 59.09 -3.55 -12.42
N ARG A 354 59.77 -2.57 -13.00
CA ARG A 354 60.74 -2.75 -14.09
C ARG A 354 61.65 -1.52 -14.14
N THR A 355 62.85 -1.69 -13.62
CA THR A 355 64.04 -0.96 -14.05
C THR A 355 64.78 -1.84 -15.07
N ASP A 356 65.44 -1.16 -16.00
CA ASP A 356 66.59 -1.57 -16.83
C ASP A 356 66.38 -1.55 -18.36
N ALA A 357 67.35 -0.86 -18.97
CA ALA A 357 67.60 -0.49 -20.37
C ALA A 357 66.89 0.77 -20.90
#